data_AF-A0AAV0VBR9-F1
#
_entry.id   AF-A0AAV0VBR9-F1
#
_cell.length_a   1.000
_cell.length_b   1.000
_cell.length_c   1.000
_cell.angle_alpha   90.00
_cell.angle_beta   90.00
_cell.angle_gamma   90.00
#
_symmetry.space_group_name_H-M   'P 1'
#
loop_
_entity.id
_entity.type
_entity.pdbx_description
1 polymer ?
#
loop_
_entity_poly.entity_id
_entity_poly.type
_entity_poly.pdbx_seq_one_letter_code
_entity_poly.pdbx_strand_id
1 'polypeptide(L)'
;MKKTFSSCQCVSYCEEMNAEYRKTTEDTIRIVDGYLQNPQNGYFAIHDGHGGRAVSTYFQRVLHENIATELQLADDDSTVEQCIERGYLMSDMEPSMLPMLVIVVCGELQRKSDSTFERSQGYLPELRGSGSQAVCRRTTAHTSATRLAPSTDYSFFVLGCDGVWDVLSDQEAVDMVESLPVAQHYQAAQIRVHEALSRGSDDNATIIVVFL
;
A
#
# COMPACT_ATOMS: atom_id res chain seq x y z
N MET A 1 5.02 -16.12 -18.16
CA MET A 1 3.81 -15.62 -18.84
C MET A 1 3.57 -14.20 -18.36
N LYS A 2 3.38 -13.22 -19.26
CA LYS A 2 2.91 -11.89 -18.83
C LYS A 2 1.49 -12.08 -18.28
N LYS A 3 1.28 -11.74 -17.01
CA LYS A 3 -0.05 -11.77 -16.40
C LYS A 3 -0.86 -10.65 -17.05
N THR A 4 -1.96 -10.99 -17.70
CA THR A 4 -2.88 -10.01 -18.28
C THR A 4 -3.83 -9.54 -17.17
N PHE A 5 -3.98 -8.23 -17.02
CA PHE A 5 -4.91 -7.61 -16.08
C PHE A 5 -6.11 -7.05 -16.84
N SER A 6 -7.29 -7.13 -16.23
CA SER A 6 -8.55 -6.61 -16.78
C SER A 6 -8.85 -5.19 -16.31
N SER A 7 -8.41 -4.86 -15.09
CA SER A 7 -8.64 -3.55 -14.45
C SER A 7 -7.59 -2.49 -14.76
N CYS A 8 -6.47 -2.89 -15.38
CA CYS A 8 -5.33 -2.02 -15.66
C CYS A 8 -4.46 -2.58 -16.80
N GLN A 9 -3.65 -1.72 -17.41
CA GLN A 9 -2.74 -2.10 -18.51
C GLN A 9 -1.53 -2.91 -18.03
N CYS A 10 -0.97 -2.55 -16.88
CA CYS A 10 0.23 -3.18 -16.35
C CYS A 10 0.33 -2.99 -14.84
N VAL A 11 0.85 -4.01 -14.14
CA VAL A 11 1.23 -3.90 -12.74
C VAL A 11 2.69 -4.31 -12.62
N SER A 12 3.53 -3.41 -12.11
CA SER A 12 4.91 -3.67 -11.72
C SER A 12 4.98 -3.64 -10.20
N TYR A 13 5.63 -4.61 -9.58
CA TYR A 13 5.82 -4.60 -8.13
C TYR A 13 7.18 -5.20 -7.78
N CYS A 14 7.75 -4.78 -6.66
CA CYS A 14 9.04 -5.25 -6.17
C CYS A 14 9.01 -5.24 -4.64
N GLU A 15 9.49 -6.33 -4.04
CA GLU A 15 9.71 -6.48 -2.59
C GLU A 15 11.21 -6.77 -2.43
N GLU A 16 11.93 -5.92 -1.71
CA GLU A 16 13.31 -6.17 -1.31
C GLU A 16 13.41 -6.18 0.21
N MET A 17 13.98 -7.26 0.74
CA MET A 17 14.17 -7.41 2.18
C MET A 17 15.21 -6.42 2.71
N ASN A 18 16.20 -6.06 1.89
CA ASN A 18 17.35 -5.28 2.30
C ASN A 18 18.17 -6.01 3.38
N ALA A 19 18.73 -7.16 2.98
CA ALA A 19 19.41 -8.12 3.87
C ALA A 19 20.60 -7.55 4.65
N GLU A 20 21.11 -6.39 4.23
CA GLU A 20 22.16 -5.67 4.95
C GLU A 20 21.66 -5.13 6.30
N TYR A 21 20.40 -4.68 6.36
CA TYR A 21 19.82 -4.03 7.53
C TYR A 21 18.71 -4.85 8.21
N ARG A 22 18.00 -5.70 7.45
CA ARG A 22 16.87 -6.48 7.95
C ARG A 22 17.12 -7.98 7.81
N LYS A 23 16.68 -8.74 8.83
CA LYS A 23 16.85 -10.21 8.88
C LYS A 23 15.71 -10.97 8.21
N THR A 24 14.57 -10.32 8.08
CA THR A 24 13.33 -10.88 7.56
C THR A 24 12.64 -9.83 6.72
N THR A 25 11.93 -10.27 5.69
CA THR A 25 10.91 -9.44 5.02
C THR A 25 9.62 -9.58 5.81
N GLU A 26 9.14 -8.47 6.34
CA GLU A 26 7.91 -8.38 7.10
C GLU A 26 6.76 -7.83 6.24
N ASP A 27 7.10 -7.15 5.13
CA ASP A 27 6.16 -6.67 4.13
C ASP A 27 5.40 -7.79 3.41
N THR A 28 4.18 -7.45 2.98
CA THR A 28 3.40 -8.27 2.04
C THR A 28 2.66 -7.43 1.02
N ILE A 29 2.51 -7.97 -0.20
CA ILE A 29 1.71 -7.39 -1.27
C ILE A 29 0.42 -8.18 -1.49
N ARG A 30 -0.71 -7.49 -1.70
CA ARG A 30 -1.94 -8.12 -2.22
C ARG A 30 -2.43 -7.40 -3.48
N ILE A 31 -2.56 -8.15 -4.57
CA ILE A 31 -3.12 -7.68 -5.84
C ILE A 31 -4.28 -8.60 -6.24
N VAL A 32 -5.47 -8.04 -6.41
CA VAL A 32 -6.67 -8.74 -6.89
C VAL A 32 -7.22 -7.97 -8.09
N ASP A 33 -7.07 -8.54 -9.28
CA ASP A 33 -7.66 -8.04 -10.51
C ASP A 33 -9.11 -8.53 -10.64
N GLY A 34 -9.99 -7.75 -11.25
CA GLY A 34 -11.40 -8.11 -11.37
C GLY A 34 -12.13 -8.11 -10.02
N TYR A 35 -11.73 -7.21 -9.11
CA TYR A 35 -12.21 -7.18 -7.73
C TYR A 35 -13.73 -7.01 -7.68
N LEU A 36 -14.41 -7.65 -6.71
CA LEU A 36 -15.87 -7.76 -6.68
C LEU A 36 -16.49 -8.36 -7.97
N GLN A 37 -15.74 -9.23 -8.66
CA GLN A 37 -16.16 -9.83 -9.95
C GLN A 37 -16.43 -8.79 -11.05
N ASN A 38 -15.89 -7.57 -10.90
CA ASN A 38 -15.97 -6.52 -11.89
C ASN A 38 -14.60 -6.35 -12.56
N PRO A 39 -14.47 -6.60 -13.88
CA PRO A 39 -13.19 -6.46 -14.58
C PRO A 39 -12.62 -5.04 -14.56
N GLN A 40 -13.43 -4.01 -14.28
CA GLN A 40 -12.95 -2.63 -14.15
C GLN A 40 -12.37 -2.32 -12.76
N ASN A 41 -12.56 -3.23 -11.79
CA ASN A 41 -12.11 -3.02 -10.42
C ASN A 41 -10.81 -3.78 -10.16
N GLY A 42 -9.90 -3.15 -9.44
CA GLY A 42 -8.72 -3.80 -8.89
C GLY A 42 -8.54 -3.44 -7.42
N TYR A 43 -7.96 -4.36 -6.65
CA TYR A 43 -7.53 -4.14 -5.27
C TYR A 43 -6.02 -4.30 -5.21
N PHE A 44 -5.33 -3.31 -4.65
CA PHE A 44 -3.88 -3.27 -4.55
C PHE A 44 -3.49 -2.77 -3.15
N ALA A 45 -2.70 -3.54 -2.43
CA ALA A 45 -2.28 -3.21 -1.08
C ALA A 45 -0.84 -3.62 -0.80
N ILE A 46 -0.19 -2.82 0.03
CA ILE A 46 1.07 -3.15 0.72
C ILE A 46 0.75 -3.15 2.21
N HIS A 47 1.19 -4.19 2.91
CA HIS A 47 1.14 -4.26 4.36
C HIS A 47 2.57 -4.22 4.87
N ASP A 48 2.93 -3.11 5.50
CA ASP A 48 4.24 -2.88 6.09
C ASP A 48 4.31 -3.55 7.46
N GLY A 49 5.14 -4.58 7.55
CA GLY A 49 5.18 -5.48 8.70
C GLY A 49 6.14 -5.04 9.79
N HIS A 50 5.74 -5.09 11.06
CA HIS A 50 6.65 -4.84 12.19
C HIS A 50 6.52 -5.89 13.30
N GLY A 51 7.67 -6.39 13.79
CA GLY A 51 7.71 -7.33 14.93
C GLY A 51 7.27 -8.76 14.56
N GLY A 52 7.35 -9.11 13.29
CA GLY A 52 7.01 -10.41 12.71
C GLY A 52 6.04 -10.30 11.53
N ARG A 53 6.15 -11.23 10.57
CA ARG A 53 5.33 -11.27 9.35
C ARG A 53 3.89 -11.81 9.56
N ALA A 54 3.53 -12.22 10.77
CA ALA A 54 2.27 -12.92 11.01
C ALA A 54 1.05 -12.04 10.68
N VAL A 55 1.09 -10.76 11.06
CA VAL A 55 0.01 -9.80 10.85
C VAL A 55 -0.11 -9.40 9.39
N SER A 56 0.99 -8.98 8.77
CA SER A 56 1.02 -8.62 7.35
C SER A 56 0.55 -9.78 6.47
N THR A 57 0.91 -11.02 6.81
CA THR A 57 0.41 -12.22 6.13
C THR A 57 -1.09 -12.46 6.35
N TYR A 58 -1.58 -12.21 7.57
CA TYR A 58 -3.01 -12.31 7.85
C TYR A 58 -3.82 -11.27 7.06
N PHE A 59 -3.42 -10.00 7.10
CA PHE A 59 -4.05 -8.90 6.37
C PHE A 59 -4.02 -9.11 4.85
N GLN A 60 -2.89 -9.58 4.31
CA GLN A 60 -2.77 -9.96 2.89
C GLN A 60 -3.84 -10.96 2.46
N ARG A 61 -4.23 -11.87 3.37
CA ARG A 61 -5.25 -12.89 3.13
C ARG A 61 -6.67 -12.38 3.33
N VAL A 62 -6.96 -11.66 4.41
CA VAL A 62 -8.36 -11.44 4.83
C VAL A 62 -8.91 -10.06 4.50
N LEU A 63 -8.07 -9.02 4.44
CA LEU A 63 -8.57 -7.64 4.43
C LEU A 63 -9.42 -7.35 3.20
N HIS A 64 -8.92 -7.75 2.03
CA HIS A 64 -9.65 -7.58 0.78
C HIS A 64 -10.95 -8.40 0.72
N GLU A 65 -11.08 -9.50 1.46
CA GLU A 65 -12.32 -10.28 1.52
C GLU A 65 -13.35 -9.61 2.45
N ASN A 66 -12.88 -9.08 3.58
CA ASN A 66 -13.70 -8.33 4.53
C ASN A 66 -14.23 -7.03 3.92
N ILE A 67 -13.37 -6.27 3.22
CA ILE A 67 -13.80 -5.07 2.48
C ILE A 67 -14.78 -5.42 1.37
N ALA A 68 -14.56 -6.54 0.65
CA ALA A 68 -15.49 -6.96 -0.39
C ALA A 68 -16.87 -7.28 0.19
N THR A 69 -16.90 -7.91 1.36
CA THR A 69 -18.13 -8.23 2.07
C THR A 69 -18.88 -6.96 2.49
N GLU A 70 -18.18 -5.98 3.08
CA GLU A 70 -18.79 -4.70 3.44
C GLU A 70 -19.30 -3.91 2.23
N LEU A 71 -18.58 -3.93 1.11
CA LEU A 71 -19.02 -3.29 -0.13
C LEU A 71 -20.25 -3.97 -0.75
N GLN A 72 -20.40 -5.29 -0.60
CA GLN A 72 -21.56 -6.04 -1.08
C GLN A 72 -22.79 -5.89 -0.17
N LEU A 73 -22.57 -5.64 1.12
CA LEU A 73 -23.63 -5.41 2.12
C LEU A 73 -24.03 -3.94 2.26
N ALA A 74 -23.30 -3.03 1.60
CA ALA A 74 -23.55 -1.59 1.65
C ALA A 74 -25.00 -1.26 1.23
N ASP A 75 -25.66 -0.44 2.05
CA ASP A 75 -26.92 0.21 1.68
C ASP A 75 -26.65 1.51 0.91
N ASP A 76 -27.70 2.14 0.38
CA ASP A 76 -27.60 3.37 -0.42
C ASP A 76 -27.00 4.55 0.37
N ASP A 77 -27.01 4.50 1.71
CA ASP A 77 -26.47 5.53 2.60
C ASP A 77 -24.99 5.28 2.96
N SER A 78 -24.47 4.07 2.73
CA SER A 78 -23.10 3.69 3.07
C SER A 78 -22.11 4.19 2.01
N THR A 79 -21.04 4.87 2.46
CA THR A 79 -19.95 5.28 1.57
C THR A 79 -18.89 4.18 1.43
N VAL A 80 -18.16 4.16 0.31
CA VAL A 80 -17.05 3.23 0.07
C VAL A 80 -16.00 3.29 1.20
N GLU A 81 -15.72 4.49 1.68
CA GLU A 81 -14.77 4.78 2.75
C GLU A 81 -15.21 4.12 4.06
N GLN A 82 -16.51 4.17 4.37
CA GLN A 82 -17.08 3.49 5.53
C GLN A 82 -17.00 1.97 5.40
N CYS A 83 -17.24 1.42 4.21
CA CYS A 83 -17.09 -0.02 3.97
C CYS A 83 -15.63 -0.47 4.14
N ILE A 84 -14.67 0.33 3.67
CA ILE A 84 -13.23 0.07 3.88
C ILE A 84 -12.89 0.11 5.36
N GLU A 85 -13.35 1.14 6.08
CA GLU A 85 -13.13 1.28 7.52
C GLU A 85 -13.69 0.09 8.29
N ARG A 86 -14.93 -0.33 8.01
CA ARG A 86 -15.55 -1.51 8.64
C ARG A 86 -14.81 -2.80 8.29
N GLY A 87 -14.41 -2.98 7.03
CA GLY A 87 -13.64 -4.15 6.59
C GLY A 87 -12.27 -4.23 7.28
N TYR A 88 -11.62 -3.08 7.51
CA TYR A 88 -10.41 -2.98 8.31
C TYR A 88 -10.66 -3.34 9.77
N LEU A 89 -11.67 -2.74 10.41
CA LEU A 89 -12.03 -3.03 11.80
C LEU A 89 -12.37 -4.50 12.01
N MET A 90 -13.08 -5.15 11.09
CA MET A 90 -13.32 -6.59 11.16
C MET A 90 -12.05 -7.41 11.08
N SER A 91 -11.08 -6.98 10.27
CA SER A 91 -9.78 -7.64 10.16
C SER A 91 -8.92 -7.46 11.41
N ASP A 92 -9.08 -6.37 12.14
CA ASP A 92 -8.36 -6.07 13.39
C ASP A 92 -8.96 -6.78 14.63
N MET A 93 -10.20 -7.28 14.53
CA MET A 93 -10.92 -7.90 15.65
C MET A 93 -10.56 -9.38 15.89
N GLU A 94 -9.75 -10.01 15.02
CA GLU A 94 -9.11 -11.32 15.25
C GLU A 94 -7.61 -11.16 15.60
N PRO A 95 -7.07 -11.97 16.52
CA PRO A 95 -6.58 -11.55 17.83
C PRO A 95 -5.13 -11.02 17.92
N SER A 96 -4.92 -10.12 18.89
CA SER A 96 -3.70 -9.95 19.72
C SER A 96 -2.41 -9.40 19.09
N MET A 97 -2.47 -8.68 17.98
CA MET A 97 -1.26 -8.16 17.34
C MET A 97 -1.27 -6.63 17.23
N LEU A 98 -0.09 -6.04 17.37
CA LEU A 98 0.15 -4.60 17.43
C LEU A 98 -0.41 -3.87 16.19
N PRO A 99 -0.83 -2.60 16.33
CA PRO A 99 -1.40 -1.86 15.21
C PRO A 99 -0.35 -1.68 14.11
N MET A 100 -0.69 -2.08 12.89
CA MET A 100 0.13 -1.86 11.70
C MET A 100 -0.44 -0.76 10.81
N LEU A 101 0.45 -0.12 10.05
CA LEU A 101 0.09 0.71 8.91
C LEU A 101 -0.37 -0.20 7.77
N VAL A 102 -1.64 -0.08 7.38
CA VAL A 102 -2.16 -0.73 6.17
C VAL A 102 -2.62 0.34 5.21
N ILE A 103 -1.91 0.47 4.09
CA ILE A 103 -2.35 1.31 2.98
C ILE A 103 -3.26 0.45 2.11
N VAL A 104 -4.58 0.55 2.32
CA VAL A 104 -5.57 0.09 1.34
C VAL A 104 -5.86 1.25 0.39
N VAL A 105 -5.28 1.22 -0.81
CA VAL A 105 -5.73 2.12 -1.88
C VAL A 105 -6.86 1.43 -2.63
N CYS A 106 -8.08 1.84 -2.30
CA CYS A 106 -9.26 1.58 -3.11
C CYS A 106 -9.51 2.82 -4.00
N GLY A 107 -8.69 2.99 -5.04
CA GLY A 107 -8.62 4.18 -5.92
C GLY A 107 -8.05 5.39 -5.18
N GLU A 108 -7.14 6.21 -5.69
CA GLU A 108 -6.68 6.52 -7.05
C GLU A 108 -5.33 7.29 -6.87
N LEU A 109 -4.83 7.85 -7.96
CA LEU A 109 -3.59 8.60 -8.02
C LEU A 109 -3.67 10.09 -7.84
N GLN A 110 -2.48 10.64 -7.63
CA GLN A 110 -2.23 12.06 -7.67
C GLN A 110 -2.07 12.63 -9.09
N ARG A 111 -2.58 13.87 -9.18
CA ARG A 111 -2.72 14.78 -10.31
C ARG A 111 -1.41 15.49 -10.66
N LYS A 112 -1.16 15.72 -11.96
CA LYS A 112 -0.23 16.75 -12.46
C LYS A 112 -0.99 18.02 -12.84
N SER A 113 -1.22 18.91 -11.86
CA SER A 113 -1.34 20.35 -12.15
C SER A 113 -1.03 21.27 -10.97
N ASP A 114 -1.27 20.90 -9.70
CA ASP A 114 -0.97 21.83 -8.57
C ASP A 114 -0.43 21.17 -7.30
N SER A 115 0.42 20.13 -7.40
CA SER A 115 1.32 19.71 -6.30
C SER A 115 0.66 19.34 -4.96
N THR A 116 -0.56 18.80 -4.96
CA THR A 116 -1.18 18.21 -3.76
C THR A 116 -0.92 16.71 -3.71
N PHE A 117 -0.01 16.33 -2.82
CA PHE A 117 0.30 14.95 -2.46
C PHE A 117 -0.59 14.51 -1.29
N GLU A 118 -1.34 13.43 -1.46
CA GLU A 118 -2.02 12.76 -0.35
C GLU A 118 -1.22 11.53 0.08
N ARG A 119 -0.62 11.63 1.27
CA ARG A 119 0.07 10.53 1.95
C ARG A 119 -0.79 10.06 3.12
N SER A 120 -1.10 8.77 3.18
CA SER A 120 -1.47 8.11 4.43
C SER A 120 -0.21 7.53 5.07
N GLN A 121 0.57 8.36 5.78
CA GLN A 121 1.63 7.86 6.66
C GLN A 121 1.01 7.47 8.01
N GLY A 122 1.14 6.19 8.40
CA GLY A 122 0.85 5.76 9.76
C GLY A 122 1.91 6.34 10.69
N TYR A 123 1.56 7.34 11.48
CA TYR A 123 2.49 7.94 12.43
C TYR A 123 2.61 7.06 13.69
N LEU A 124 3.75 6.39 13.88
CA LEU A 124 4.14 5.84 15.19
C LEU A 124 5.15 6.79 15.83
N PRO A 125 4.89 7.38 17.02
CA PRO A 125 5.92 8.12 17.72
C PRO A 125 7.03 7.15 18.19
N GLU A 126 8.26 7.39 17.74
CA GLU A 126 9.46 6.67 18.18
C GLU A 126 9.59 6.68 19.72
N LEU A 127 9.57 5.51 20.36
CA LEU A 127 10.03 5.38 21.75
C LEU A 127 11.52 5.03 21.75
N ARG A 128 12.39 6.04 21.60
CA ARG A 128 13.78 5.94 22.07
C ARG A 128 13.78 6.08 23.59
N GLY A 129 13.84 4.95 24.31
CA GLY A 129 13.90 4.97 25.77
C GLY A 129 14.33 3.64 26.36
N SER A 130 15.57 3.62 26.86
CA SER A 130 16.15 2.52 27.64
C SER A 130 15.31 2.16 28.86
N GLY A 131 15.00 0.87 29.02
CA GLY A 131 14.77 0.23 30.32
C GLY A 131 13.64 0.79 31.18
N SER A 132 12.44 0.26 31.02
CA SER A 132 11.48 -0.07 32.10
C SER A 132 10.18 -0.54 31.46
N GLN A 133 9.44 -1.39 32.17
CA GLN A 133 8.17 -1.96 31.73
C GLN A 133 7.17 -0.87 31.30
N ALA A 134 7.17 -0.54 30.02
CA ALA A 134 6.21 0.40 29.44
C ALA A 134 4.94 -0.36 29.09
N VAL A 135 3.88 -0.09 29.83
CA VAL A 135 2.52 -0.46 29.47
C VAL A 135 2.21 0.16 28.11
N CYS A 136 2.09 -0.69 27.09
CA CYS A 136 1.66 -0.31 25.74
C CYS A 136 0.24 0.27 25.82
N ARG A 137 0.12 1.61 25.85
CA ARG A 137 -1.15 2.29 25.64
C ARG A 137 -1.56 2.06 24.19
N ARG A 138 -2.76 1.49 24.00
CA ARG A 138 -3.41 1.23 22.71
C ARG A 138 -3.28 2.45 21.78
N THR A 139 -2.47 2.34 20.73
CA THR A 139 -2.50 3.23 19.57
C THR A 139 -3.68 2.81 18.70
N THR A 140 -4.57 3.74 18.37
CA THR A 140 -5.67 3.52 17.43
C THR A 140 -5.09 3.45 16.02
N ALA A 141 -5.35 2.37 15.29
CA ALA A 141 -5.07 2.33 13.86
C ALA A 141 -5.87 3.44 13.16
N HIS A 142 -5.19 4.29 12.40
CA HIS A 142 -5.83 5.31 11.59
C HIS A 142 -5.92 4.80 10.16
N THR A 143 -7.12 4.40 9.74
CA THR A 143 -7.41 4.11 8.33
C THR A 143 -7.76 5.42 7.64
N SER A 144 -7.08 5.72 6.54
CA SER A 144 -7.47 6.79 5.63
C SER A 144 -7.94 6.17 4.33
N ALA A 145 -9.11 6.57 3.86
CA ALA A 145 -9.63 6.21 2.55
C ALA A 145 -9.93 7.51 1.79
N THR A 146 -9.24 7.72 0.67
CA THR A 146 -9.51 8.82 -0.23
C THR A 146 -10.22 8.27 -1.45
N ARG A 147 -11.43 8.75 -1.75
CA ARG A 147 -12.03 8.58 -3.07
C ARG A 147 -11.58 9.72 -3.95
N LEU A 148 -11.14 9.38 -5.13
CA LEU A 148 -10.76 10.35 -6.12
C LEU A 148 -11.76 10.28 -7.29
N ALA A 149 -11.89 11.42 -7.98
CA ALA A 149 -12.96 11.60 -8.95
C ALA A 149 -12.64 10.81 -10.22
N PRO A 150 -13.61 10.10 -10.81
CA PRO A 150 -13.42 9.37 -12.06
C PRO A 150 -13.09 10.36 -13.18
N SER A 151 -11.81 10.63 -13.35
CA SER A 151 -11.26 11.44 -14.42
C SER A 151 -10.42 10.53 -15.29
N THR A 152 -10.50 10.75 -16.60
CA THR A 152 -9.78 9.98 -17.61
C THR A 152 -8.27 10.26 -17.64
N ASP A 153 -7.76 11.01 -16.67
CA ASP A 153 -6.46 11.69 -16.77
C ASP A 153 -5.34 11.00 -16.00
N TYR A 154 -5.65 9.93 -15.27
CA TYR A 154 -4.66 9.15 -14.53
C TYR A 154 -4.01 8.09 -15.43
N SER A 155 -2.68 8.16 -15.57
CA SER A 155 -1.93 7.19 -16.39
C SER A 155 -1.38 6.00 -15.59
N PHE A 156 -1.07 6.18 -14.29
CA PHE A 156 -0.49 5.12 -13.44
C PHE A 156 -0.46 5.54 -11.96
N PHE A 157 -0.46 4.62 -10.96
CA PHE A 157 -0.33 4.86 -9.50
C PHE A 157 0.89 4.22 -8.90
N VAL A 158 1.38 4.79 -7.80
CA VAL A 158 2.47 4.26 -7.01
C VAL A 158 2.03 4.05 -5.56
N LEU A 159 2.20 2.83 -5.06
CA LEU A 159 2.09 2.48 -3.65
C LEU A 159 3.47 2.06 -3.15
N GLY A 160 3.87 2.45 -1.95
CA GLY A 160 5.13 2.01 -1.35
C GLY A 160 5.08 2.01 0.18
N CYS A 161 6.02 1.30 0.82
CA CYS A 161 6.29 1.39 2.26
C CYS A 161 7.32 2.49 2.58
N ASP A 162 7.58 2.71 3.88
CA ASP A 162 8.53 3.71 4.36
C ASP A 162 9.96 3.50 3.83
N GLY A 163 10.43 2.26 3.67
CA GLY A 163 11.73 1.95 3.07
C GLY A 163 11.92 2.48 1.63
N VAL A 164 10.85 2.91 0.96
CA VAL A 164 10.92 3.69 -0.28
C VAL A 164 10.75 5.19 0.00
N TRP A 165 9.72 5.58 0.74
CA TRP A 165 9.31 6.97 0.91
C TRP A 165 10.19 7.81 1.84
N ASP A 166 11.01 7.16 2.66
CA ASP A 166 11.97 7.82 3.54
C ASP A 166 13.16 8.40 2.76
N VAL A 167 13.42 7.86 1.56
CA VAL A 167 14.56 8.24 0.71
C VAL A 167 14.15 8.78 -0.67
N LEU A 168 12.90 8.59 -1.07
CA LEU A 168 12.31 9.15 -2.29
C LEU A 168 11.12 10.05 -1.94
N SER A 169 11.14 11.27 -2.47
CA SER A 169 9.94 12.11 -2.47
C SER A 169 8.91 11.58 -3.46
N ASP A 170 7.66 11.98 -3.24
CA ASP A 170 6.55 11.59 -4.12
C ASP A 170 6.79 12.02 -5.58
N GLN A 171 7.26 13.25 -5.79
CA GLN A 171 7.53 13.77 -7.12
C GLN A 171 8.67 13.01 -7.81
N GLU A 172 9.74 12.67 -7.10
CA GLU A 172 10.85 11.88 -7.66
C GLU A 172 10.35 10.50 -8.10
N ALA A 173 9.55 9.83 -7.28
CA ALA A 173 8.98 8.54 -7.63
C ALA A 173 8.09 8.61 -8.88
N VAL A 174 7.31 9.69 -9.04
CA VAL A 174 6.45 9.96 -10.21
C VAL A 174 7.28 10.28 -11.45
N ASP A 175 8.26 11.17 -11.35
CA ASP A 175 9.12 11.58 -12.47
C ASP A 175 9.89 10.39 -13.03
N MET A 176 10.38 9.52 -12.15
CA MET A 176 10.99 8.25 -12.55
C MET A 176 10.01 7.36 -13.33
N VAL A 177 8.68 7.50 -13.19
CA VAL A 177 7.69 6.59 -13.86
C VAL A 177 7.45 7.17 -15.23
N GLU A 178 7.17 8.48 -15.26
CA GLU A 178 6.92 9.23 -16.49
C GLU A 178 8.10 9.16 -17.47
N SER A 179 9.33 9.06 -16.96
CA SER A 179 10.52 8.91 -17.80
C SER A 179 10.68 7.54 -18.46
N LEU A 180 9.91 6.51 -18.04
CA LEU A 180 10.05 5.15 -18.56
C LEU A 180 9.27 4.97 -19.87
N PRO A 181 9.87 4.36 -20.90
CA PRO A 181 9.11 3.90 -22.06
C PRO A 181 8.06 2.87 -21.65
N VAL A 182 6.93 2.83 -22.37
CA VAL A 182 5.85 1.82 -22.16
C VAL A 182 6.40 0.39 -22.14
N ALA A 183 7.39 0.10 -22.98
CA ALA A 183 8.04 -1.20 -23.03
C ALA A 183 8.71 -1.61 -21.69
N GLN A 184 9.05 -0.66 -20.83
CA GLN A 184 9.74 -0.84 -19.54
C GLN A 184 8.84 -0.64 -18.33
N HIS A 185 7.53 -0.37 -18.51
CA HIS A 185 6.59 -0.21 -17.38
C HIS A 185 6.64 -1.39 -16.39
N TYR A 186 6.90 -2.61 -16.86
CA TYR A 186 7.04 -3.80 -16.01
C TYR A 186 8.23 -3.73 -15.02
N GLN A 187 9.22 -2.88 -15.27
CA GLN A 187 10.40 -2.68 -14.42
C GLN A 187 10.27 -1.48 -13.47
N ALA A 188 9.17 -0.72 -13.56
CA ALA A 188 9.01 0.52 -12.81
C ALA A 188 9.25 0.32 -11.30
N ALA A 189 8.66 -0.70 -10.69
CA ALA A 189 8.86 -0.97 -9.27
C ALA A 189 10.33 -1.29 -8.92
N GLN A 190 10.97 -2.17 -9.70
CA GLN A 190 12.35 -2.59 -9.45
C GLN A 190 13.34 -1.42 -9.54
N ILE A 191 13.14 -0.51 -10.49
CA ILE A 191 14.00 0.67 -10.67
C ILE A 191 13.94 1.58 -9.43
N ARG A 192 12.74 1.75 -8.84
CA ARG A 192 12.56 2.59 -7.63
C ARG A 192 13.12 1.94 -6.39
N VAL A 193 12.94 0.63 -6.21
CA VAL A 193 13.56 -0.10 -5.10
C VAL A 193 15.08 0.00 -5.21
N HIS A 194 15.65 -0.18 -6.40
CA HIS A 194 17.09 -0.02 -6.60
C HIS A 194 17.59 1.40 -6.25
N GLU A 195 16.85 2.43 -6.69
CA GLU A 195 17.16 3.81 -6.35
C GLU A 195 17.08 4.05 -4.83
N ALA A 196 16.02 3.58 -4.16
CA ALA A 196 15.83 3.73 -2.72
C ALA A 196 17.00 3.11 -1.93
N LEU A 197 17.42 1.89 -2.29
CA LEU A 197 18.58 1.23 -1.66
C LEU A 197 19.88 1.99 -1.94
N SER A 198 20.07 2.49 -3.17
CA SER A 198 21.25 3.27 -3.53
C SER A 198 21.36 4.59 -2.76
N ARG A 199 20.22 5.13 -2.29
CA ARG A 199 20.12 6.32 -1.44
C ARG A 199 20.24 6.02 0.06
N GLY A 200 20.45 4.76 0.43
CA GLY A 200 20.70 4.36 1.81
C GLY A 200 19.46 4.01 2.62
N SER A 201 18.38 3.55 1.96
CA SER A 201 17.27 2.90 2.69
C SER A 201 17.81 1.75 3.55
N ASP A 202 17.36 1.66 4.80
CA ASP A 202 17.75 0.66 5.79
C ASP A 202 16.57 -0.22 6.27
N ASP A 203 15.41 -0.11 5.61
CA ASP A 203 14.24 -0.97 5.87
C ASP A 203 13.94 -1.91 4.68
N ASN A 204 12.92 -2.76 4.84
CA ASN A 204 12.26 -3.44 3.74
C ASN A 204 11.75 -2.40 2.73
N ALA A 205 12.02 -2.62 1.45
CA ALA A 205 11.62 -1.69 0.39
C ALA A 205 10.63 -2.39 -0.54
N THR A 206 9.36 -2.02 -0.41
CA THR A 206 8.25 -2.60 -1.16
C THR A 206 7.51 -1.51 -1.93
N ILE A 207 7.24 -1.77 -3.21
CA ILE A 207 6.54 -0.82 -4.07
C ILE A 207 5.67 -1.53 -5.13
N ILE A 208 4.55 -0.91 -5.48
CA ILE A 208 3.65 -1.30 -6.56
C ILE A 208 3.44 -0.08 -7.47
N VAL A 209 3.61 -0.26 -8.78
CA VAL A 209 3.25 0.71 -9.81
C VAL A 209 2.17 0.10 -10.71
N VAL A 210 0.99 0.72 -10.79
CA VAL A 210 -0.15 0.24 -11.59
C VAL A 210 -0.44 1.23 -12.70
N PHE A 211 -0.36 0.81 -13.97
CA PHE A 211 -0.64 1.63 -15.15
C PHE A 211 -2.08 1.40 -15.61
N LEU A 212 -2.88 2.46 -15.75
CA LEU A 212 -4.34 2.41 -16.00
C LEU A 212 -4.68 2.38 -17.49
#